data_AF-A0A256YWM7-F1
#
_entry.id   AF-A0A256YWM7-F1
#
_cell.length_a   1.000
_cell.length_b   1.000
_cell.length_c   1.000
_cell.angle_alpha   90.00
_cell.angle_beta   90.00
_cell.angle_gamma   90.00
#
_symmetry.space_group_name_H-M   'P 1'
#
loop_
_entity.id
_entity.type
_entity.pdbx_description
1 polymer ?
#
loop_
_entity_poly.entity_id
_entity_poly.type
_entity_poly.pdbx_seq_one_letter_code
_entity_poly.pdbx_strand_id
1 'polypeptide(L)'
;MMGLVLASSSPRRKKLMEEAGYHFRVMEPASVEIHSGPPWELVVENARRKALSVEGGVNDVVIGADTVVLCGGTVLGKPGDEEDARRMLHLQMRAPQKVYTGLAVHDAEKGKIVTGYEVSAVVMSGGAEAVETYISSGMWKGKAGSFGIQDDSHLGIRVISGEKDNVTGMPMVLLERLLSLIGFSRGGSDISGDGSPVGRSVTGREGGSQ
;
A
#
# COMPACT_ATOMS: atom_id res chain seq x y z
N MET A 1 10.22 25.49 -0.38
CA MET A 1 8.87 24.95 -0.09
C MET A 1 9.02 23.44 -0.04
N MET A 2 8.53 22.78 1.02
CA MET A 2 8.62 21.32 1.15
C MET A 2 7.77 20.67 0.05
N GLY A 3 8.37 19.85 -0.80
CA GLY A 3 7.67 19.13 -1.86
C GLY A 3 7.23 17.75 -1.37
N LEU A 4 6.12 17.24 -1.90
CA LEU A 4 5.72 15.86 -1.69
C LEU A 4 6.17 15.00 -2.87
N VAL A 5 6.73 13.82 -2.60
CA VAL A 5 7.18 12.86 -3.60
C VAL A 5 6.53 11.51 -3.32
N LEU A 6 5.93 10.90 -4.34
CA LEU A 6 5.44 9.53 -4.31
C LEU A 6 6.45 8.61 -5.00
N ALA A 7 7.12 7.77 -4.22
CA ALA A 7 8.06 6.75 -4.67
C ALA A 7 7.31 5.48 -5.11
N SER A 8 6.58 5.55 -6.23
CA SER A 8 5.74 4.45 -6.73
C SER A 8 5.38 4.61 -8.20
N SER A 9 5.43 3.52 -8.97
CA SER A 9 4.88 3.46 -10.33
C SER A 9 3.42 3.05 -10.44
N SER A 10 2.75 2.75 -9.33
CA SER A 10 1.32 2.40 -9.33
C SER A 10 0.44 3.59 -9.75
N PRO A 11 -0.29 3.52 -10.89
CA PRO A 11 -1.20 4.58 -11.30
C PRO A 11 -2.36 4.78 -10.33
N ARG A 12 -2.76 3.71 -9.62
CA ARG A 12 -3.87 3.72 -8.66
C ARG A 12 -3.54 4.54 -7.41
N ARG A 13 -2.30 4.42 -6.91
CA ARG A 13 -1.82 5.19 -5.75
C ARG A 13 -1.74 6.68 -6.08
N LYS A 14 -1.20 6.99 -7.26
CA LYS A 14 -1.17 8.35 -7.80
C LYS A 14 -2.59 8.93 -7.84
N LYS A 15 -3.53 8.21 -8.47
CA LYS A 15 -4.92 8.65 -8.60
C LYS A 15 -5.58 8.92 -7.24
N LEU A 16 -5.45 8.03 -6.26
CA LEU A 16 -6.01 8.24 -4.92
C LEU A 16 -5.47 9.49 -4.23
N MET A 17 -4.16 9.73 -4.32
CA MET A 17 -3.56 10.94 -3.74
C MET A 17 -3.99 12.21 -4.49
N GLU A 18 -4.11 12.17 -5.82
CA GLU A 18 -4.62 13.29 -6.63
C GLU A 18 -6.08 13.61 -6.29
N GLU A 19 -6.95 12.59 -6.21
CA GLU A 19 -8.36 12.73 -5.84
C GLU A 19 -8.54 13.27 -4.43
N ALA A 20 -7.65 12.89 -3.51
CA ALA A 20 -7.65 13.46 -2.17
C ALA A 20 -7.22 14.92 -2.17
N GLY A 21 -6.55 15.44 -3.22
CA GLY A 21 -6.09 16.83 -3.36
C GLY A 21 -4.62 17.06 -3.00
N TYR A 22 -3.76 16.05 -3.11
CA TYR A 22 -2.32 16.22 -2.89
C TYR A 22 -1.62 16.71 -4.17
N HIS A 23 -0.67 17.62 -4.01
CA HIS A 23 0.26 18.02 -5.06
C HIS A 23 1.62 17.39 -4.79
N PHE A 24 2.09 16.53 -5.71
CA PHE A 24 3.30 15.76 -5.53
C PHE A 24 3.99 15.43 -6.86
N ARG A 25 5.28 15.09 -6.79
CA ARG A 25 6.01 14.47 -7.90
C ARG A 25 5.96 12.95 -7.77
N VAL A 26 6.01 12.25 -8.89
CA VAL A 26 6.12 10.79 -8.90
C VAL A 26 7.53 10.40 -9.30
N MET A 27 8.14 9.49 -8.55
CA MET A 27 9.44 8.91 -8.87
C MET A 27 9.34 7.38 -8.83
N GLU A 28 9.91 6.73 -9.84
CA GLU A 28 10.00 5.27 -9.88
C GLU A 28 11.02 4.80 -8.83
N PRO A 29 10.64 3.96 -7.86
CA PRO A 29 11.59 3.46 -6.86
C PRO A 29 12.53 2.41 -7.46
N ALA A 30 13.82 2.49 -7.12
CA ALA A 30 14.86 1.54 -7.54
C ALA A 30 15.20 0.52 -6.43
N SER A 31 14.19 0.03 -5.71
CA SER A 31 14.36 -0.86 -4.56
C SER A 31 14.12 -2.34 -4.89
N VAL A 32 14.92 -3.23 -4.30
CA VAL A 32 14.65 -4.68 -4.32
C VAL A 32 13.62 -5.02 -3.23
N GLU A 33 12.49 -5.58 -3.65
CA GLU A 33 11.41 -6.04 -2.77
C GLU A 33 11.82 -7.32 -2.04
N ILE A 34 11.43 -7.43 -0.77
CA ILE A 34 11.43 -8.67 -0.02
C ILE A 34 10.14 -9.41 -0.36
N HIS A 35 10.20 -10.74 -0.45
CA HIS A 35 9.05 -11.59 -0.82
C HIS A 35 8.68 -12.64 0.24
N SER A 36 9.37 -12.65 1.40
CA SER A 36 9.15 -13.65 2.46
C SER A 36 9.16 -13.02 3.85
N GLY A 37 8.40 -13.62 4.77
CA GLY A 37 8.22 -13.13 6.13
C GLY A 37 6.76 -12.78 6.43
N PRO A 38 6.48 -12.30 7.66
CA PRO A 38 5.13 -11.89 8.03
C PRO A 38 4.64 -10.72 7.16
N PRO A 39 3.39 -10.74 6.66
CA PRO A 39 2.93 -9.77 5.68
C PRO A 39 2.95 -8.31 6.17
N TRP A 40 2.74 -8.06 7.47
CA TRP A 40 2.81 -6.72 8.05
C TRP A 40 4.25 -6.16 8.05
N GLU A 41 5.24 -6.97 8.38
CA GLU A 41 6.66 -6.60 8.33
C GLU A 41 7.12 -6.39 6.88
N LEU A 42 6.70 -7.30 6.01
CA LEU A 42 7.01 -7.30 4.59
C LEU A 42 6.65 -5.95 3.93
N VAL A 43 5.38 -5.54 4.07
CA VAL A 43 4.90 -4.33 3.41
C VAL A 43 5.51 -3.06 4.01
N VAL A 44 5.76 -3.05 5.32
CA VAL A 44 6.42 -1.91 5.98
C VAL A 44 7.84 -1.75 5.48
N GLU A 45 8.63 -2.83 5.46
CA GLU A 45 10.02 -2.77 5.02
C GLU A 45 10.14 -2.47 3.53
N ASN A 46 9.29 -3.05 2.69
CA ASN A 46 9.26 -2.74 1.26
C ASN A 46 8.87 -1.28 1.01
N ALA A 47 7.88 -0.74 1.73
CA ALA A 47 7.51 0.67 1.64
C ALA A 47 8.68 1.57 2.06
N ARG A 48 9.39 1.23 3.15
CA ARG A 48 10.57 1.94 3.63
C ARG A 48 11.69 1.96 2.58
N ARG A 49 12.00 0.80 2.00
CA ARG A 49 13.01 0.67 0.94
C ARG A 49 12.67 1.51 -0.29
N LYS A 50 11.40 1.53 -0.70
CA LYS A 50 10.92 2.35 -1.82
C LYS A 50 11.11 3.83 -1.54
N ALA A 51 10.68 4.30 -0.36
CA ALA A 51 10.83 5.71 0.05
C ALA A 51 12.30 6.15 0.09
N LEU A 52 13.21 5.27 0.52
CA LEU A 52 14.65 5.57 0.60
C LEU A 52 15.40 5.40 -0.73
N SER A 53 14.80 4.75 -1.72
CA SER A 53 15.45 4.47 -3.01
C SER A 53 15.40 5.62 -4.01
N VAL A 54 14.61 6.67 -3.75
CA VAL A 54 14.47 7.83 -4.63
C VAL A 54 15.21 9.03 -4.04
N GLU A 55 15.92 9.76 -4.89
CA GLU A 55 16.58 10.99 -4.50
C GLU A 55 15.56 12.13 -4.42
N GLY A 56 15.04 12.38 -3.22
CA GLY A 56 14.28 13.59 -2.92
C GLY A 56 15.18 14.84 -2.94
N GLY A 57 14.59 16.01 -3.18
CA GLY A 57 15.21 17.27 -2.83
C GLY A 57 15.39 17.42 -1.32
N VAL A 58 16.32 18.27 -0.89
CA VAL A 58 16.73 18.46 0.51
C VAL A 58 15.56 18.72 1.48
N ASN A 59 14.43 19.24 0.99
CA ASN A 59 13.25 19.56 1.80
C ASN A 59 12.01 18.73 1.43
N ASP A 60 12.18 17.63 0.71
CA ASP A 60 11.04 16.80 0.28
C ASP A 60 10.59 15.83 1.36
N VAL A 61 9.29 15.56 1.34
CA VAL A 61 8.67 14.42 2.01
C VAL A 61 8.46 13.32 0.97
N VAL A 62 9.04 12.16 1.19
CA VAL A 62 8.96 11.01 0.28
C VAL A 62 8.05 9.93 0.85
N ILE A 63 7.06 9.51 0.08
CA ILE A 63 6.10 8.46 0.43
C ILE A 63 6.43 7.19 -0.35
N GLY A 64 6.71 6.11 0.37
CA GLY A 64 6.78 4.76 -0.17
C GLY A 64 5.55 3.94 0.23
N ALA A 65 5.15 3.00 -0.64
CA ALA A 65 4.02 2.12 -0.38
C ALA A 65 4.24 0.73 -0.96
N ASP A 66 3.80 -0.30 -0.22
CA ASP A 66 3.82 -1.69 -0.67
C ASP A 66 2.52 -2.41 -0.29
N THR A 67 2.05 -3.30 -1.16
CA THR A 67 0.75 -3.97 -0.97
C THR A 67 0.89 -5.45 -1.31
N VAL A 68 0.40 -6.32 -0.42
CA VAL A 68 0.32 -7.77 -0.64
C VAL A 68 -1.03 -8.32 -0.22
N VAL A 69 -1.42 -9.46 -0.78
CA VAL A 69 -2.66 -10.15 -0.43
C VAL A 69 -2.32 -11.45 0.28
N LEU A 70 -2.85 -11.67 1.48
CA LEU A 70 -2.76 -12.94 2.19
C LEU A 70 -4.05 -13.73 1.95
N CYS A 71 -3.93 -14.93 1.39
CA CYS A 71 -5.06 -15.84 1.19
C CYS A 71 -4.64 -17.28 1.51
N GLY A 72 -5.40 -17.95 2.39
CA GLY A 72 -5.13 -19.35 2.75
C GLY A 72 -3.74 -19.59 3.34
N GLY A 73 -3.14 -18.60 4.02
CA GLY A 73 -1.78 -18.69 4.57
C GLY A 73 -0.67 -18.32 3.58
N THR A 74 -0.99 -18.02 2.32
CA THR A 74 -0.02 -17.68 1.28
C THR A 74 -0.05 -16.18 0.98
N VAL A 75 1.13 -15.55 0.96
CA VAL A 75 1.29 -14.16 0.48
C VAL A 75 1.33 -14.16 -1.04
N LEU A 76 0.43 -13.40 -1.65
CA LEU A 76 0.29 -13.22 -3.09
C LEU A 76 0.78 -11.82 -3.44
N GLY A 77 1.95 -11.77 -4.09
CA GLY A 77 2.50 -10.56 -4.70
C GLY A 77 1.88 -10.30 -6.06
N LYS A 78 2.65 -9.69 -6.97
CA LYS A 78 2.27 -9.53 -8.37
C LYS A 78 2.43 -10.86 -9.12
N PRO A 79 1.53 -11.21 -10.06
CA PRO A 79 1.68 -12.42 -10.86
C PRO A 79 2.87 -12.32 -11.81
N GLY A 80 3.57 -13.44 -12.01
CA GLY A 80 4.65 -13.54 -13.01
C GLY A 80 4.13 -13.63 -14.44
N ASP A 81 3.01 -14.34 -14.63
CA ASP A 81 2.37 -14.56 -15.92
C ASP A 81 0.85 -14.79 -15.76
N GLU A 82 0.19 -15.12 -16.87
CA GLU A 82 -1.24 -15.36 -16.91
C GLU A 82 -1.67 -16.60 -16.10
N GLU A 83 -0.87 -17.66 -16.12
CA GLU A 83 -1.17 -18.90 -15.41
C GLU A 83 -1.07 -18.70 -13.90
N ASP A 84 -0.06 -17.95 -13.45
CA ASP A 84 0.08 -17.53 -12.07
C ASP A 84 -1.08 -16.62 -11.63
N ALA A 85 -1.50 -15.67 -12.48
CA ALA A 85 -2.66 -14.83 -12.20
C ALA A 85 -3.94 -15.66 -12.03
N ARG A 86 -4.19 -16.63 -12.92
CA ARG A 86 -5.33 -17.54 -12.86
C ARG A 86 -5.31 -18.39 -11.58
N ARG A 87 -4.15 -18.95 -11.24
CA ARG A 87 -3.93 -19.71 -10.00
C ARG A 87 -4.22 -18.86 -8.76
N MET A 88 -3.73 -17.61 -8.72
CA MET A 88 -3.99 -16.67 -7.62
C MET A 88 -5.48 -16.36 -7.49
N LEU A 89 -6.19 -16.10 -8.58
CA LEU A 89 -7.62 -15.77 -8.54
C LEU A 89 -8.46 -16.97 -8.06
N HIS A 90 -8.19 -18.18 -8.55
CA HIS A 90 -8.88 -19.38 -8.06
C HIS A 90 -8.65 -19.68 -6.58
N LEU A 91 -7.45 -19.42 -6.06
CA LEU A 91 -7.18 -19.54 -4.63
C LEU A 91 -8.05 -18.56 -3.83
N GLN A 92 -8.15 -17.32 -4.30
CA GLN A 92 -8.91 -16.26 -3.62
C GLN A 92 -10.41 -16.51 -3.64
N MET A 93 -10.97 -17.09 -4.72
CA MET A 93 -12.40 -17.45 -4.75
C MET A 93 -12.84 -18.45 -3.66
N ARG A 94 -11.90 -19.14 -3.00
CA ARG A 94 -12.20 -20.17 -2.00
C ARG A 94 -12.24 -19.67 -0.55
N ALA A 95 -11.64 -18.49 -0.27
CA ALA A 95 -11.50 -17.99 1.10
C ALA A 95 -11.40 -16.46 1.13
N PRO A 96 -11.87 -15.79 2.19
CA PRO A 96 -11.64 -14.36 2.39
C PRO A 96 -10.15 -14.04 2.37
N GLN A 97 -9.81 -12.90 1.77
CA GLN A 97 -8.43 -12.43 1.65
C GLN A 97 -8.19 -11.27 2.61
N LYS A 98 -6.96 -11.13 3.10
CA LYS A 98 -6.51 -9.94 3.82
C LYS A 98 -5.54 -9.17 2.93
N VAL A 99 -5.85 -7.92 2.63
CA VAL A 99 -4.97 -7.01 1.90
C VAL A 99 -4.20 -6.18 2.92
N TYR A 100 -2.88 -6.31 2.90
CA TYR A 100 -1.96 -5.53 3.72
C TYR A 100 -1.34 -4.45 2.83
N THR A 101 -1.43 -3.19 3.24
CA THR A 101 -0.63 -2.11 2.65
C THR A 101 0.22 -1.44 3.70
N GLY A 102 1.52 -1.39 3.46
CA GLY A 102 2.50 -0.67 4.26
C GLY A 102 2.79 0.68 3.65
N LEU A 103 2.99 1.69 4.50
CA LEU A 103 3.41 3.02 4.13
C LEU A 103 4.69 3.41 4.87
N ALA A 104 5.51 4.19 4.20
CA ALA A 104 6.66 4.88 4.79
C ALA A 104 6.64 6.34 4.33
N VAL A 105 6.81 7.26 5.28
CA VAL A 105 6.90 8.70 5.04
C VAL A 105 8.26 9.17 5.56
N HIS A 106 9.11 9.62 4.66
CA HIS A 106 10.48 10.05 4.91
C HIS A 106 10.60 11.57 4.73
N ASP A 107 10.92 12.27 5.81
CA ASP A 107 11.33 13.68 5.80
C ASP A 107 12.83 13.75 5.50
N ALA A 108 13.18 14.10 4.26
CA ALA A 108 14.56 14.11 3.78
C ALA A 108 15.41 15.20 4.46
N GLU A 109 14.80 16.29 4.93
CA GLU A 109 15.48 17.39 5.62
C GLU A 109 15.95 16.95 7.01
N LYS A 110 15.05 16.29 7.75
CA LYS A 110 15.31 15.86 9.13
C LYS A 110 15.89 14.44 9.22
N GLY A 111 15.95 13.71 8.11
CA GLY A 111 16.29 12.28 8.08
C GLY A 111 15.31 11.40 8.88
N LYS A 112 14.10 11.90 9.15
CA LYS A 112 13.10 11.19 9.96
C LYS A 112 12.23 10.33 9.05
N ILE A 113 12.03 9.07 9.43
CA ILE A 113 11.10 8.18 8.73
C ILE A 113 10.06 7.64 9.71
N VAL A 114 8.79 7.71 9.32
CA VAL A 114 7.67 7.10 10.04
C VAL A 114 7.00 6.06 9.14
N THR A 115 6.59 4.96 9.72
CA THR A 115 6.02 3.83 8.98
C THR A 115 4.75 3.32 9.67
N GLY A 116 3.93 2.62 8.90
CA GLY A 116 2.72 1.97 9.40
C GLY A 116 2.16 1.02 8.35
N TYR A 117 1.14 0.27 8.72
CA TYR A 117 0.39 -0.57 7.79
C TYR A 117 -1.10 -0.55 8.11
N GLU A 118 -1.91 -0.88 7.11
CA GLU A 118 -3.34 -1.08 7.23
C GLU A 118 -3.74 -2.46 6.68
N VAL A 119 -4.81 -3.03 7.22
CA VAL A 119 -5.33 -4.33 6.82
C VAL A 119 -6.81 -4.21 6.46
N SER A 120 -7.20 -4.81 5.34
CA SER A 120 -8.61 -4.89 4.95
C SER A 120 -8.94 -6.28 4.49
N ALA A 121 -10.14 -6.75 4.81
CA ALA A 121 -10.62 -8.06 4.42
C ALA A 121 -11.57 -7.94 3.24
N VAL A 122 -11.35 -8.75 2.22
CA VAL A 122 -12.20 -8.81 1.02
C VAL A 122 -12.66 -10.24 0.75
N VAL A 123 -13.76 -10.36 0.02
CA VAL A 123 -14.27 -11.62 -0.50
C VAL A 123 -14.55 -11.47 -1.98
N MET A 124 -14.46 -12.57 -2.72
CA MET A 124 -14.81 -12.64 -4.13
C MET A 124 -15.97 -13.63 -4.29
N SER A 125 -16.92 -13.31 -5.16
CA SER A 125 -18.10 -14.17 -5.42
C SER A 125 -18.24 -14.59 -6.87
N GLY A 126 -17.31 -14.20 -7.75
CA GLY A 126 -17.30 -14.60 -9.15
C GLY A 126 -17.11 -16.10 -9.36
N GLY A 127 -17.61 -16.60 -10.49
CA GLY A 127 -17.39 -17.99 -10.94
C GLY A 127 -16.11 -18.17 -11.76
N ALA A 128 -15.87 -19.39 -12.25
CA ALA A 128 -14.73 -19.68 -13.12
C ALA A 128 -14.74 -18.83 -14.42
N GLU A 129 -15.90 -18.60 -15.01
CA GLU A 129 -16.06 -17.75 -16.20
C GLU A 129 -15.64 -16.30 -15.95
N ALA A 130 -15.90 -15.77 -14.74
CA ALA A 130 -15.46 -14.44 -14.35
C ALA A 130 -13.94 -14.35 -14.25
N VAL A 131 -13.27 -15.41 -13.79
CA VAL A 131 -11.81 -15.49 -13.76
C VAL A 131 -11.25 -15.42 -15.17
N GLU A 132 -11.75 -16.22 -16.11
CA GLU A 132 -11.25 -16.21 -17.50
C GLU A 132 -11.53 -14.86 -18.19
N THR A 133 -12.70 -14.27 -17.96
CA THR A 133 -13.03 -12.93 -18.46
C THR A 133 -12.06 -11.89 -17.92
N TYR A 134 -11.77 -11.93 -16.62
CA TYR A 134 -10.83 -11.00 -16.01
C TYR A 134 -9.38 -11.23 -16.49
N ILE A 135 -8.98 -12.48 -16.68
CA ILE A 135 -7.65 -12.83 -17.20
C ILE A 135 -7.46 -12.28 -18.62
N SER A 136 -8.43 -12.51 -19.51
CA SER A 136 -8.38 -12.04 -20.91
C SER A 136 -8.36 -10.51 -21.03
N SER A 137 -8.93 -9.79 -20.07
CA SER A 137 -8.88 -8.32 -20.03
C SER A 137 -7.46 -7.75 -19.81
N GLY A 138 -6.52 -8.55 -19.29
CA GLY A 138 -5.18 -8.10 -18.91
C GLY A 138 -5.15 -7.20 -17.66
N MET A 139 -6.29 -6.93 -17.02
CA MET A 139 -6.38 -6.05 -15.87
C MET A 139 -5.62 -6.57 -14.64
N TRP A 140 -5.35 -7.87 -14.55
CA TRP A 140 -4.57 -8.50 -13.48
C TRP A 140 -3.11 -8.02 -13.36
N LYS A 141 -2.54 -7.47 -14.44
CA LYS A 141 -1.11 -7.15 -14.53
C LYS A 141 -0.69 -6.11 -13.48
N GLY A 142 0.43 -6.39 -12.80
CA GLY A 142 1.03 -5.47 -11.83
C GLY A 142 0.19 -5.22 -10.57
N LYS A 143 -0.75 -6.11 -10.24
CA LYS A 143 -1.61 -6.03 -9.05
C LYS A 143 -1.29 -7.17 -8.08
N ALA A 144 -1.19 -6.84 -6.80
CA ALA A 144 -1.03 -7.85 -5.76
C ALA A 144 -2.28 -8.74 -5.73
N GLY A 145 -2.08 -10.06 -5.70
CA GLY A 145 -3.18 -11.01 -5.80
C GLY A 145 -3.91 -10.98 -7.15
N SER A 146 -3.35 -10.34 -8.18
CA SER A 146 -3.91 -10.34 -9.54
C SER A 146 -5.31 -9.73 -9.66
N PHE A 147 -5.75 -8.87 -8.74
CA PHE A 147 -7.05 -8.21 -8.82
C PHE A 147 -6.97 -6.71 -8.48
N GLY A 148 -7.95 -5.94 -8.95
CA GLY A 148 -8.15 -4.56 -8.54
C GLY A 148 -9.62 -4.31 -8.22
N ILE A 149 -9.91 -3.82 -7.01
CA ILE A 149 -11.29 -3.50 -6.58
C ILE A 149 -11.94 -2.37 -7.40
N GLN A 150 -11.14 -1.64 -8.19
CA GLN A 150 -11.62 -0.58 -9.08
C GLN A 150 -12.10 -1.13 -10.43
N ASP A 151 -11.73 -2.37 -10.77
CA ASP A 151 -12.03 -3.00 -12.07
C ASP A 151 -13.33 -3.83 -12.03
N ASP A 152 -14.06 -3.79 -10.91
CA ASP A 152 -15.03 -4.82 -10.51
C ASP A 152 -16.33 -4.81 -11.33
N SER A 153 -16.30 -5.47 -12.49
CA SER A 153 -17.51 -5.90 -13.19
C SER A 153 -17.74 -7.42 -13.18
N HIS A 154 -16.71 -8.24 -12.89
CA HIS A 154 -16.80 -9.70 -13.05
C HIS A 154 -16.42 -10.52 -11.81
N LEU A 155 -15.44 -10.09 -11.00
CA LEU A 155 -14.92 -10.88 -9.88
C LEU A 155 -15.81 -10.83 -8.63
N GLY A 156 -16.70 -9.84 -8.51
CA GLY A 156 -17.63 -9.70 -7.39
C GLY A 156 -16.88 -9.40 -6.10
N ILE A 157 -15.95 -8.45 -6.15
CA ILE A 157 -15.05 -8.13 -5.03
C ILE A 157 -15.78 -7.24 -4.03
N ARG A 158 -15.88 -7.69 -2.78
CA ARG A 158 -16.50 -6.90 -1.71
C ARG A 158 -15.57 -6.76 -0.52
N VAL A 159 -15.38 -5.52 -0.06
CA VAL A 159 -14.75 -5.25 1.24
C VAL A 159 -15.72 -5.64 2.34
N ILE A 160 -15.28 -6.51 3.25
CA ILE A 160 -16.06 -6.97 4.40
C ILE A 160 -15.56 -6.37 5.71
N SER A 161 -14.35 -5.82 5.73
CA SER A 161 -13.79 -5.05 6.85
C SER A 161 -12.60 -4.20 6.38
N GLY A 162 -12.38 -3.04 6.99
CA GLY A 162 -11.32 -2.10 6.62
C GLY A 162 -11.70 -1.17 5.46
N GLU A 163 -10.70 -0.58 4.82
CA GLU A 163 -10.85 0.54 3.89
C GLU A 163 -10.64 0.11 2.42
N LYS A 164 -11.46 0.65 1.52
CA LYS A 164 -11.32 0.41 0.07
C LYS A 164 -10.02 0.99 -0.49
N ASP A 165 -9.55 2.11 0.05
CA ASP A 165 -8.32 2.76 -0.41
C ASP A 165 -7.08 1.94 -0.03
N ASN A 166 -7.12 1.28 1.13
CA ASN A 166 -6.14 0.26 1.50
C ASN A 166 -6.11 -0.90 0.49
N VAL A 167 -7.27 -1.44 0.10
CA VAL A 167 -7.37 -2.52 -0.90
C VAL A 167 -6.83 -2.07 -2.26
N THR A 168 -7.05 -0.81 -2.62
CA THR A 168 -6.52 -0.21 -3.86
C THR A 168 -4.99 -0.04 -3.80
N GLY A 169 -4.43 0.11 -2.59
CA GLY A 169 -3.01 0.12 -2.30
C GLY A 169 -2.47 1.44 -1.75
N MET A 170 -3.33 2.34 -1.26
CA MET A 170 -2.94 3.58 -0.57
C MET A 170 -3.94 3.88 0.57
N PRO A 171 -3.69 3.45 1.82
CA PRO A 171 -4.57 3.74 2.95
C PRO A 171 -4.48 5.23 3.31
N MET A 172 -5.44 6.02 2.81
CA MET A 172 -5.39 7.49 2.89
C MET A 172 -5.45 8.01 4.34
N VAL A 173 -6.25 7.38 5.20
CA VAL A 173 -6.34 7.74 6.63
C VAL A 173 -5.00 7.51 7.33
N LEU A 174 -4.35 6.37 7.05
CA LEU A 174 -3.00 6.10 7.57
C LEU A 174 -1.98 7.10 7.02
N LEU A 175 -2.04 7.43 5.74
CA LEU A 175 -1.15 8.41 5.12
C LEU A 175 -1.24 9.77 5.81
N GLU A 176 -2.46 10.28 6.03
CA GLU A 176 -2.68 11.56 6.73
C GLU A 176 -2.09 11.55 8.14
N ARG A 177 -2.29 10.45 8.89
CA ARG A 177 -1.69 10.27 10.21
C ARG A 177 -0.16 10.26 10.16
N LEU A 178 0.45 9.59 9.19
CA LEU A 178 1.91 9.54 9.08
C LEU A 178 2.49 10.90 8.68
N LEU A 179 1.82 11.63 7.78
CA LEU A 179 2.20 12.99 7.40
C LEU A 179 2.13 13.97 8.59
N SER A 180 1.10 13.86 9.45
CA SER A 180 1.02 14.73 10.62
C SER A 180 2.14 14.47 11.64
N LEU A 181 2.61 13.23 11.79
CA LEU A 181 3.71 12.86 12.68
C LEU A 181 5.08 13.45 12.25
N ILE A 182 5.24 13.86 10.99
CA ILE A 182 6.43 14.58 10.52
C ILE A 182 6.20 16.09 10.41
N GLY A 183 5.00 16.57 10.75
CA GLY A 183 4.61 17.97 10.69
C GLY A 183 4.27 18.47 9.28
N PHE A 184 3.98 17.57 8.34
CA PHE A 184 3.53 17.96 7.01
C PHE A 184 2.06 18.39 7.07
N SER A 185 1.79 19.66 6.74
CA SER A 185 0.44 20.17 6.54
C SER A 185 0.17 20.38 5.05
N ARG A 186 -1.04 20.00 4.64
CA ARG A 186 -1.58 20.37 3.32
C ARG A 186 -1.82 21.88 3.41
N GLY A 187 -1.19 22.68 2.57
CA GLY A 187 -1.26 24.15 2.70
C GLY A 187 -2.72 24.64 2.71
N GLY A 188 -3.23 25.06 3.88
CA GLY A 188 -4.58 25.58 4.17
C GLY A 188 -5.68 24.52 4.02
N SER A 189 -6.47 24.14 5.02
CA SER A 189 -7.13 24.91 6.09
C SER A 189 -7.19 24.11 7.40
N ASP A 190 -7.06 24.80 8.53
CA ASP A 190 -7.20 24.27 9.89
C ASP A 190 -8.46 23.40 10.08
N ILE A 191 -8.26 22.15 10.47
CA ILE A 191 -9.26 21.39 11.23
C ILE A 191 -8.55 20.85 12.47
N SER A 192 -8.83 21.51 13.59
CA SER A 192 -8.48 21.06 14.93
C SER A 192 -9.36 19.86 15.29
N GLY A 193 -8.73 18.73 15.63
CA GLY A 193 -9.42 17.52 16.07
C GLY A 193 -8.51 16.67 16.95
N ASP A 194 -8.66 16.86 18.27
CA ASP A 194 -8.57 15.83 19.31
C ASP A 194 -7.73 14.59 18.97
N GLY A 195 -6.46 14.63 19.38
CA GLY A 195 -5.55 13.50 19.32
C GLY A 195 -5.65 12.62 20.56
N SER A 196 -6.55 11.65 20.54
CA SER A 196 -6.48 10.47 21.41
C SER A 196 -5.67 9.36 20.72
N PRO A 197 -4.58 8.82 21.32
CA PRO A 197 -3.72 7.86 20.64
C PRO A 197 -4.32 6.44 20.67
N VAL A 198 -4.49 5.84 19.49
CA VAL A 198 -4.79 4.39 19.35
C VAL A 198 -3.76 3.74 18.41
N GLY A 199 -3.12 2.68 18.90
CA GLY A 199 -2.31 1.72 18.12
C GLY A 199 -0.80 1.87 18.26
N ARG A 200 -0.17 0.82 18.81
CA ARG A 200 1.20 0.69 19.34
C ARG A 200 2.32 0.98 18.33
N SER A 201 3.26 1.83 18.73
CA SER A 201 4.62 1.89 18.17
C SER A 201 5.48 0.78 18.80
N VAL A 202 6.22 0.05 17.97
CA VAL A 202 7.37 -0.75 18.43
C VAL A 202 8.60 0.01 18.00
N THR A 203 9.17 0.81 18.90
CA THR A 203 10.52 1.34 18.72
C THR A 203 11.50 0.29 19.21
N GLY A 204 12.17 -0.39 18.26
CA GLY A 204 13.29 -1.26 18.57
C GLY A 204 14.42 -0.44 19.21
N ARG A 205 14.80 -0.79 20.45
CA ARG A 205 16.05 -0.35 21.05
C ARG A 205 17.11 -1.40 20.77
N GLU A 206 18.17 -0.96 20.11
CA GLU A 206 19.50 -1.57 20.20
C GLU A 206 20.08 -1.38 21.61
N GLY A 207 20.96 -2.30 21.99
CA GLY A 207 21.73 -2.32 23.24
C GLY A 207 21.73 -3.76 23.78
N GLY A 208 22.79 -4.56 23.67
CA GLY A 208 24.20 -4.20 23.81
C GLY A 208 24.68 -4.76 25.15
N SER A 209 25.40 -5.89 25.08
CA SER A 209 26.40 -6.40 26.03
C SER A 209 26.10 -6.39 27.54
N GLN A 210 26.03 -7.58 28.12
CA GLN A 210 27.01 -8.11 29.09
C GLN A 210 26.98 -9.64 29.07
#